data_AF-A0A850XGJ7-F1
#
_entry.id   AF-A0A850XGJ7-F1
#
_cell.length_a   1.000
_cell.length_b   1.000
_cell.length_c   1.000
_cell.angle_alpha   90.00
_cell.angle_beta   90.00
_cell.angle_gamma   90.00
#
_symmetry.space_group_name_H-M   'P 1'
#
loop_
_entity.id
_entity.type
_entity.pdbx_description
1 polymer ?
#
loop_
_entity_poly.entity_id
_entity_poly.type
_entity_poly.pdbx_seq_one_letter_code
_entity_poly.pdbx_strand_id
1 'polypeptide(L)'
;METILEQQRRYHEERERLMDVMVKEMLTKKSTLRDQINSDHRTRAMQDRYMEVSGNLRDLYDDKDGLRKEELSAISGPNEFAEFYNRLKQIKEFHRKHPNEICVPMSVEFEELLKARDNPSEEAQNLVEFTDEEGYGRYLDLHDCYLKYINLKSSEKLDYITYLSTFDQLFDIPKERKNAEYKRYLEMLLEYLQDYTDRVKPLLDQNELFGKIQTEFEKKWENGTFPGWPVSRRCVCVNIPGFVRGFLGIISLKPDSEELASLGLDRLKSALLALGLKCGG
;
A
#
# COMPACT_ATOMS: atom_id res chain seq x y z
N MET A 1 -8.23 14.68 34.09
CA MET A 1 -9.38 13.78 34.37
C MET A 1 -10.15 13.71 33.07
N GLU A 2 -9.98 12.63 32.31
CA GLU A 2 -10.52 12.56 30.96
C GLU A 2 -11.79 11.72 30.94
N THR A 3 -12.90 12.42 31.16
CA THR A 3 -14.25 11.93 30.93
C THR A 3 -14.41 11.52 29.46
N ILE A 4 -15.19 10.47 29.15
CA ILE A 4 -15.31 9.97 27.76
C ILE A 4 -15.91 11.05 26.86
N LEU A 5 -16.89 11.80 27.36
CA LEU A 5 -17.48 12.93 26.64
C LEU A 5 -16.47 14.06 26.36
N GLU A 6 -15.54 14.31 27.29
CA GLU A 6 -14.50 15.32 27.09
C GLU A 6 -13.45 14.85 26.10
N GLN A 7 -13.09 13.55 26.11
CA GLN A 7 -12.23 12.97 25.09
C GLN A 7 -12.85 13.07 23.70
N GLN A 8 -14.14 12.73 23.56
CA GLN A 8 -14.86 12.89 22.30
C GLN A 8 -14.88 14.35 21.85
N ARG A 9 -15.18 15.28 22.76
CA ARG A 9 -15.14 16.73 22.47
C ARG A 9 -13.75 17.15 21.97
N ARG A 10 -12.69 16.75 22.67
CA ARG A 10 -11.30 17.05 22.30
C ARG A 10 -10.95 16.49 20.92
N TYR A 11 -11.29 15.24 20.63
CA TYR A 11 -11.01 14.63 19.33
C TYR A 11 -11.78 15.28 18.18
N HIS A 12 -13.03 15.73 18.41
CA HIS A 12 -13.76 16.53 17.41
C HIS A 12 -13.11 17.89 17.20
N GLU A 13 -12.71 18.58 18.27
CA GLU A 13 -11.98 19.85 18.16
C GLU A 13 -10.67 19.65 17.37
N GLU A 14 -9.90 18.62 17.68
CA GLU A 14 -8.64 18.30 17.00
C GLU A 14 -8.83 18.02 15.50
N ARG A 15 -9.87 17.27 15.13
CA ARG A 15 -10.22 17.02 13.72
C ARG A 15 -10.54 18.31 12.98
N GLU A 16 -11.34 19.19 13.58
CA GLU A 16 -11.70 20.47 12.98
C GLU A 16 -10.46 21.36 12.79
N ARG A 17 -9.58 21.42 13.80
CA ARG A 17 -8.34 22.19 13.73
C ARG A 17 -7.38 21.65 12.68
N LEU A 18 -7.23 20.32 12.56
CA LEU A 18 -6.43 19.70 11.50
C LEU A 18 -6.97 20.09 10.12
N MET A 19 -8.29 20.05 9.92
CA MET A 19 -8.91 20.51 8.66
C MET A 19 -8.62 21.99 8.38
N ASP A 20 -8.83 22.87 9.36
CA ASP A 20 -8.54 24.30 9.23
C ASP A 20 -7.09 24.57 8.83
N VAL A 21 -6.14 23.86 9.44
CA VAL A 21 -4.70 24.03 9.19
C VAL A 21 -4.34 23.52 7.80
N MET A 22 -4.83 22.35 7.40
CA MET A 22 -4.64 21.83 6.04
C MET A 22 -5.23 22.77 4.98
N VAL A 23 -6.43 23.33 5.22
CA VAL A 23 -7.05 24.29 4.29
C VAL A 23 -6.22 25.57 4.19
N LYS A 24 -5.73 26.10 5.33
CA LYS A 24 -4.84 27.26 5.34
C LYS A 24 -3.54 26.97 4.58
N GLU A 25 -2.96 25.79 4.77
CA GLU A 25 -1.76 25.35 4.07
C GLU A 25 -1.98 25.26 2.55
N MET A 26 -3.11 24.71 2.12
CA MET A 26 -3.50 24.66 0.70
C MET A 26 -3.79 26.04 0.10
N LEU A 27 -4.25 27.00 0.90
CA LEU A 27 -4.51 28.37 0.47
C LEU A 27 -3.21 29.19 0.33
N THR A 28 -2.17 28.85 1.08
CA THR A 28 -0.88 29.56 0.99
C THR A 28 -0.18 29.29 -0.34
N LYS A 29 0.36 30.35 -0.94
CA LYS A 29 1.09 30.23 -2.22
C LYS A 29 2.48 29.66 -1.98
N LYS A 30 2.78 28.57 -2.67
CA LYS A 30 4.09 27.91 -2.70
C LYS A 30 4.91 28.50 -3.85
N SER A 31 6.10 29.03 -3.56
CA SER A 31 6.96 29.69 -4.57
C SER A 31 7.97 28.72 -5.21
N THR A 32 8.46 27.74 -4.46
CA THR A 32 9.44 26.75 -4.93
C THR A 32 8.90 25.33 -4.88
N LEU A 33 9.49 24.43 -5.67
CA LEU A 33 9.15 23.00 -5.66
C LEU A 33 9.43 22.37 -4.29
N ARG A 34 10.54 22.77 -3.64
CA ARG A 34 10.90 22.33 -2.29
C ARG A 34 9.83 22.72 -1.28
N ASP A 35 9.36 23.97 -1.31
CA ASP A 35 8.29 24.42 -0.42
C ASP A 35 6.97 23.70 -0.67
N GLN A 36 6.69 23.37 -1.94
CA GLN A 36 5.53 22.58 -2.31
C GLN A 36 5.58 21.18 -1.72
N ILE A 37 6.65 20.43 -1.97
CA ILE A 37 6.81 19.05 -1.47
C ILE A 37 6.80 19.02 0.06
N ASN A 38 7.52 19.93 0.71
CA ASN A 38 7.52 20.02 2.17
C ASN A 38 6.12 20.27 2.74
N SER A 39 5.37 21.16 2.11
CA SER A 39 3.99 21.43 2.52
C SER A 39 3.08 20.22 2.30
N ASP A 40 3.27 19.49 1.21
CA ASP A 40 2.52 18.27 0.93
C ASP A 40 2.84 17.17 1.96
N HIS A 41 4.09 17.06 2.42
CA HIS A 41 4.50 16.16 3.52
C HIS A 41 3.92 16.56 4.88
N ARG A 42 3.90 17.86 5.21
CA ARG A 42 3.21 18.34 6.43
C ARG A 42 1.73 17.99 6.38
N THR A 43 1.10 18.23 5.24
CA THR A 43 -0.31 17.92 5.04
C THR A 43 -0.55 16.41 5.18
N ARG A 44 0.33 15.55 4.67
CA ARG A 44 0.26 14.10 4.89
C ARG A 44 0.33 13.73 6.37
N ALA A 45 1.30 14.27 7.12
CA ALA A 45 1.40 14.02 8.55
C ALA A 45 0.14 14.48 9.32
N MET A 46 -0.47 15.60 8.91
CA MET A 46 -1.76 16.06 9.46
C MET A 46 -2.91 15.12 9.10
N GLN A 47 -2.92 14.55 7.90
CA GLN A 47 -3.91 13.56 7.48
C GLN A 47 -3.78 12.26 8.27
N ASP A 48 -2.55 11.77 8.49
CA ASP A 48 -2.30 10.57 9.29
C ASP A 48 -2.83 10.75 10.72
N ARG A 49 -2.51 11.90 11.35
CA ARG A 49 -3.06 12.27 12.67
C ARG A 49 -4.59 12.38 12.64
N TYR A 50 -5.16 12.97 11.60
CA TYR A 50 -6.61 13.06 11.43
C TYR A 50 -7.26 11.67 11.33
N MET A 51 -6.64 10.73 10.62
CA MET A 51 -7.11 9.35 10.49
C MET A 51 -7.03 8.61 11.82
N GLU A 52 -5.93 8.76 12.57
CA GLU A 52 -5.76 8.19 13.91
C GLU A 52 -6.84 8.70 14.87
N VAL A 53 -7.02 10.02 14.96
CA VAL A 53 -8.04 10.64 15.80
C VAL A 53 -9.44 10.18 15.39
N SER A 54 -9.71 10.07 14.08
CA SER A 54 -10.99 9.59 13.58
C SER A 54 -11.23 8.11 13.87
N GLY A 55 -10.19 7.28 13.89
CA GLY A 55 -10.23 5.87 14.30
C GLY A 55 -10.56 5.74 15.79
N ASN A 56 -9.77 6.41 16.64
CA ASN A 56 -9.98 6.42 18.10
C ASN A 56 -11.37 6.94 18.47
N LEU A 57 -11.82 8.01 17.79
CA LEU A 57 -13.16 8.55 17.99
C LEU A 57 -14.22 7.50 17.66
N ARG A 58 -14.12 6.81 16.52
CA ARG A 58 -15.07 5.76 16.14
C ARG A 58 -15.16 4.66 17.19
N ASP A 59 -14.02 4.18 17.68
CA ASP A 59 -13.98 3.14 18.72
C ASP A 59 -14.65 3.62 20.03
N LEU A 60 -14.50 4.90 20.39
CA LEU A 60 -15.19 5.49 21.53
C LEU A 60 -16.71 5.66 21.33
N TYR A 61 -17.18 5.79 20.09
CA TYR A 61 -18.61 5.83 19.78
C TYR A 61 -19.25 4.44 19.73
N ASP A 62 -18.49 3.41 19.31
CA ASP A 62 -18.93 2.01 19.29
C ASP A 62 -19.24 1.47 20.70
N ASP A 63 -18.63 2.06 21.74
CA ASP A 63 -18.96 1.83 23.16
C ASP A 63 -18.97 0.34 23.55
N LYS A 64 -17.90 -0.38 23.17
CA LYS A 64 -17.76 -1.82 23.44
C LYS A 64 -17.86 -2.15 24.94
N ASP A 65 -17.42 -1.23 25.80
CA ASP A 65 -17.41 -1.39 27.25
C ASP A 65 -18.70 -0.90 27.92
N GLY A 66 -19.61 -0.21 27.20
CA GLY A 66 -20.84 0.36 27.76
C GLY A 66 -20.66 1.57 28.69
N LEU A 67 -19.40 1.94 28.98
CA LEU A 67 -19.03 3.01 29.90
C LEU A 67 -19.58 4.37 29.47
N ARG A 68 -19.73 4.62 28.17
CA ARG A 68 -20.30 5.88 27.69
C ARG A 68 -21.76 6.00 28.09
N LYS A 69 -22.54 4.92 27.99
CA LYS A 69 -23.96 4.90 28.41
C LYS A 69 -24.10 5.05 29.92
N GLU A 70 -23.22 4.42 30.68
CA GLU A 70 -23.18 4.57 32.14
C GLU A 70 -22.86 6.02 32.53
N GLU A 71 -21.87 6.62 31.89
CA GLU A 71 -21.51 8.02 32.14
C GLU A 71 -22.65 8.97 31.77
N LEU A 72 -23.31 8.75 30.63
CA LEU A 72 -24.46 9.53 30.20
C LEU A 72 -25.64 9.39 31.18
N SER A 73 -25.84 8.19 31.70
CA SER A 73 -26.89 7.87 32.68
C SER A 73 -26.58 8.42 34.07
N ALA A 74 -25.30 8.56 34.43
CA ALA A 74 -24.87 9.25 35.65
C ALA A 74 -25.17 10.75 35.58
N ILE A 75 -24.93 11.36 34.40
CA ILE A 75 -25.19 12.78 34.14
C ILE A 75 -26.70 13.08 34.07
N SER A 76 -27.46 12.23 33.38
CA SER A 76 -28.89 12.42 33.11
C SER A 76 -29.81 11.62 34.06
N GLY A 77 -29.31 11.25 35.24
CA GLY A 77 -30.01 10.44 36.23
C GLY A 77 -30.63 11.25 37.39
N PRO A 78 -31.29 10.64 38.38
CA PRO A 78 -31.97 11.37 39.46
C PRO A 78 -31.05 12.21 40.39
N ASN A 79 -29.74 11.98 40.34
CA ASN A 79 -28.73 12.59 41.23
C ASN A 79 -27.76 13.54 40.50
N GLU A 80 -28.20 14.21 39.43
CA GLU A 80 -27.37 15.08 38.57
C GLU A 80 -26.55 16.11 39.38
N PHE A 81 -27.19 16.76 40.36
CA PHE A 81 -26.53 17.78 41.18
C PHE A 81 -25.39 17.21 42.03
N ALA A 82 -25.57 16.03 42.63
CA ALA A 82 -24.53 15.41 43.45
C ALA A 82 -23.31 15.01 42.60
N GLU A 83 -23.55 14.51 41.39
CA GLU A 83 -22.50 14.17 40.46
C GLU A 83 -21.73 15.41 39.97
N PHE A 84 -22.44 16.49 39.66
CA PHE A 84 -21.85 17.78 39.29
C PHE A 84 -20.92 18.33 40.38
N TYR A 85 -21.35 18.31 41.64
CA TYR A 85 -20.52 18.76 42.75
C TYR A 85 -19.28 17.89 42.97
N ASN A 86 -19.38 16.57 42.75
CA ASN A 86 -18.24 15.66 42.82
C ASN A 86 -17.21 15.96 41.72
N ARG A 87 -17.66 16.14 40.47
CA ARG A 87 -16.80 16.54 39.34
C ARG A 87 -16.14 17.90 39.60
N LEU A 88 -16.91 18.89 40.08
CA LEU A 88 -16.39 20.22 40.42
C LEU A 88 -15.34 20.16 41.53
N LYS A 89 -15.55 19.33 42.56
CA LYS A 89 -14.58 19.15 43.64
C LYS A 89 -13.26 18.58 43.10
N GLN A 90 -13.34 17.56 42.25
CA GLN A 90 -12.15 16.97 41.64
C GLN A 90 -11.42 17.95 40.71
N ILE A 91 -12.13 18.79 39.95
CA ILE A 91 -11.52 19.87 39.13
C ILE A 91 -10.76 20.87 40.03
N LYS A 92 -11.36 21.30 41.14
CA LYS A 92 -10.71 22.19 42.11
C LYS A 92 -9.47 21.55 42.74
N GLU A 93 -9.52 20.25 43.03
CA GLU A 93 -8.37 19.50 43.55
C GLU A 93 -7.25 19.37 42.52
N PHE A 94 -7.59 19.14 41.24
CA PHE A 94 -6.63 19.08 40.14
C PHE A 94 -5.91 20.43 39.98
N HIS A 95 -6.65 21.53 39.91
CA HIS A 95 -6.07 22.88 39.80
C HIS A 95 -5.27 23.29 41.05
N ARG A 96 -5.59 22.74 42.22
CA ARG A 96 -4.78 22.93 43.44
C ARG A 96 -3.47 22.14 43.40
N LYS A 97 -3.47 20.95 42.79
CA LYS A 97 -2.27 20.10 42.63
C LYS A 97 -1.34 20.59 41.53
N HIS A 98 -1.89 21.23 40.50
CA HIS A 98 -1.16 21.75 39.35
C HIS A 98 -1.33 23.27 39.20
N PRO A 99 -0.82 24.08 40.16
CA PRO A 99 -0.98 25.54 40.14
C PRO A 99 -0.19 26.25 39.04
N ASN A 100 0.83 25.58 38.47
CA ASN A 100 1.70 26.13 37.43
C ASN A 100 1.46 25.49 36.04
N GLU A 101 0.49 24.59 35.92
CA GLU A 101 0.15 23.97 34.65
C GLU A 101 -0.71 24.94 33.84
N ILE A 102 -0.10 25.61 32.88
CA ILE A 102 -0.80 26.46 31.92
C ILE A 102 -1.51 25.51 30.96
N CYS A 103 -2.84 25.45 31.02
CA CYS A 103 -3.62 24.77 29.99
C CYS A 103 -3.42 25.52 28.68
N VAL A 104 -2.58 24.99 27.79
CA VAL A 104 -2.39 25.53 26.45
C VAL A 104 -3.60 25.10 25.65
N PRO A 105 -4.45 26.03 25.20
CA PRO A 105 -5.56 25.69 24.33
C PRO A 105 -5.01 25.08 23.05
N MET A 106 -5.68 24.07 22.51
CA MET A 106 -5.27 23.40 21.27
C MET A 106 -5.08 24.39 20.11
N SER A 107 -5.81 25.51 20.10
CA SER A 107 -5.60 26.60 19.14
C SER A 107 -4.20 27.20 19.18
N VAL A 108 -3.57 27.31 20.35
CA VAL A 108 -2.22 27.87 20.50
C VAL A 108 -1.18 26.90 19.93
N GLU A 109 -1.34 25.59 20.13
CA GLU A 109 -0.45 24.59 19.55
C GLU A 109 -0.49 24.61 18.01
N PHE A 110 -1.68 24.72 17.42
CA PHE A 110 -1.83 24.84 15.97
C PHE A 110 -1.34 26.19 15.43
N GLU A 111 -1.44 27.28 16.19
CA GLU A 111 -0.84 28.58 15.84
C GLU A 111 0.69 28.56 15.93
N GLU A 112 1.25 27.86 16.91
CA GLU A 112 2.70 27.65 17.02
C GLU A 112 3.23 26.81 15.87
N LEU A 113 2.50 25.78 15.44
CA LEU A 113 2.79 25.01 14.22
C LEU A 113 2.84 25.91 12.97
N LEU A 114 1.92 26.86 12.85
CA LEU A 114 1.91 27.84 11.75
C LEU A 114 3.08 28.83 11.84
N LYS A 115 3.50 29.22 13.05
CA LYS A 115 4.66 30.11 13.27
C LYS A 115 5.99 29.38 13.03
N ALA A 116 6.08 28.11 13.40
CA ALA A 116 7.24 27.27 13.14
C ALA A 116 7.44 27.01 11.64
N ARG A 117 6.35 27.02 10.84
CA ARG A 117 6.44 27.07 9.37
C ARG A 117 7.10 28.36 8.88
N ASP A 118 6.76 29.50 9.48
CA ASP A 118 7.23 30.82 9.01
C ASP A 118 8.69 31.10 9.40
N ASN A 119 9.16 30.48 10.49
CA ASN A 119 10.57 30.44 10.91
C ASN A 119 11.03 28.99 11.12
N PRO A 120 11.20 28.20 10.06
CA PRO A 120 11.66 26.83 10.19
C PRO A 120 13.15 26.83 10.57
N SER A 121 13.56 25.98 11.52
CA SER A 121 14.97 25.59 11.63
C SER A 121 15.36 24.78 10.38
N GLU A 122 16.65 24.76 10.00
CA GLU A 122 17.11 24.03 8.80
C GLU A 122 16.69 22.54 8.81
N GLU A 123 16.61 21.92 9.98
CA GLU A 123 16.15 20.54 10.19
C GLU A 123 14.63 20.37 9.98
N ALA A 124 13.82 21.35 10.37
CA ALA A 124 12.37 21.35 10.12
C ALA A 124 12.02 21.72 8.67
N GLN A 125 12.99 22.24 7.91
CA GLN A 125 12.82 22.71 6.55
C GLN A 125 13.02 21.60 5.50
N ASN A 126 13.53 20.43 5.90
CA ASN A 126 13.63 19.24 5.05
C ASN A 126 12.94 18.08 5.74
N LEU A 127 11.63 17.95 5.54
CA LEU A 127 10.88 16.81 6.09
C LEU A 127 11.20 15.51 5.36
N VAL A 128 11.80 15.60 4.17
CA VAL A 128 12.19 14.46 3.35
C VAL A 128 13.59 14.67 2.77
N GLU A 129 14.37 13.59 2.84
CA GLU A 129 15.69 13.49 2.26
C GLU A 129 15.57 13.14 0.76
N PHE A 130 16.07 14.04 -0.07
CA PHE A 130 16.35 13.80 -1.47
C PHE A 130 17.87 13.85 -1.66
N THR A 131 18.39 13.03 -2.57
CA THR A 131 19.77 13.26 -3.03
C THR A 131 19.82 14.52 -3.88
N ASP A 132 20.99 15.17 -3.91
CA ASP A 132 21.19 16.40 -4.70
C ASP A 132 20.89 16.18 -6.19
N GLU A 133 21.15 14.97 -6.70
CA GLU A 133 20.88 14.57 -8.09
C GLU A 133 19.37 14.46 -8.39
N GLU A 134 18.53 14.15 -7.39
CA GLU A 134 17.07 14.10 -7.52
C GLU A 134 16.45 15.51 -7.57
N GLY A 135 17.16 16.51 -7.04
CA GLY A 135 16.76 17.91 -7.08
C GLY A 135 15.37 18.16 -6.48
N TYR A 136 15.07 17.58 -5.31
CA TYR A 136 13.76 17.64 -4.64
C TYR A 136 12.60 17.25 -5.57
N GLY A 137 12.68 16.06 -6.16
CA GLY A 137 11.61 15.52 -6.99
C GLY A 137 11.59 16.00 -8.44
N ARG A 138 12.63 16.73 -8.88
CA ARG A 138 12.74 17.22 -10.27
C ARG A 138 13.28 16.16 -11.22
N TYR A 139 14.18 15.32 -10.74
CA TYR A 139 14.87 14.29 -11.52
C TYR A 139 14.90 12.96 -10.76
N LEU A 140 14.98 11.86 -11.49
CA LEU A 140 15.20 10.53 -10.91
C LEU A 140 16.67 10.15 -11.12
N ASP A 141 17.34 9.74 -10.04
CA ASP A 141 18.68 9.19 -10.15
C ASP A 141 18.61 7.71 -10.53
N LEU A 142 18.72 7.46 -11.83
CA LEU A 142 18.78 6.10 -12.38
C LEU A 142 20.22 5.64 -12.63
N HIS A 143 21.24 6.41 -12.21
CA HIS A 143 22.63 6.07 -12.43
C HIS A 143 23.03 4.82 -11.64
N ASP A 144 22.61 4.73 -10.38
CA ASP A 144 22.84 3.56 -9.53
C ASP A 144 22.15 2.30 -10.09
N CYS A 145 20.94 2.46 -10.63
CA CYS A 145 20.23 1.37 -11.31
C CYS A 145 20.97 0.92 -12.57
N TYR A 146 21.49 1.85 -13.36
CA TYR A 146 22.29 1.57 -14.55
C TYR A 146 23.58 0.82 -14.22
N LEU A 147 24.32 1.23 -13.18
CA LEU A 147 25.55 0.52 -12.76
C LEU A 147 25.26 -0.94 -12.40
N LYS A 148 24.14 -1.19 -11.71
CA LYS A 148 23.68 -2.54 -11.38
C LYS A 148 23.22 -3.31 -12.62
N TYR A 149 22.61 -2.63 -13.59
CA TYR A 149 22.21 -3.23 -14.87
C TYR A 149 23.42 -3.68 -15.72
N ILE A 150 24.50 -2.90 -15.76
CA ILE A 150 25.74 -3.29 -16.46
C ILE A 150 26.39 -4.51 -15.81
N ASN A 151 26.29 -4.63 -14.48
CA ASN A 151 26.87 -5.74 -13.73
C ASN A 151 26.10 -7.06 -13.89
N LEU A 152 24.93 -7.06 -14.54
CA LEU A 152 24.17 -8.27 -14.80
C LEU A 152 24.90 -9.21 -15.76
N LYS A 153 24.92 -10.51 -15.43
CA LYS A 153 25.68 -11.53 -16.15
C LYS A 153 25.00 -11.94 -17.47
N SER A 154 24.86 -11.01 -18.42
CA SER A 154 24.41 -11.21 -19.81
C SER A 154 24.07 -9.89 -20.54
N SER A 155 24.25 -8.72 -19.92
CA SER A 155 24.01 -7.44 -20.59
C SER A 155 25.19 -7.03 -21.47
N GLU A 156 24.87 -6.53 -22.65
CA GLU A 156 25.83 -5.81 -23.50
C GLU A 156 26.25 -4.52 -22.77
N LYS A 157 27.44 -3.98 -23.07
CA LYS A 157 27.86 -2.66 -22.57
C LYS A 157 26.96 -1.59 -23.20
N LEU A 158 25.80 -1.37 -22.60
CA LEU A 158 24.87 -0.33 -23.00
C LEU A 158 25.37 1.01 -22.45
N ASP A 159 25.17 2.06 -23.24
CA ASP A 159 25.37 3.43 -22.78
C ASP A 159 24.19 3.88 -21.91
N TYR A 160 24.38 4.89 -21.07
CA TYR A 160 23.34 5.36 -20.14
C TYR A 160 22.08 5.84 -20.88
N ILE A 161 22.26 6.53 -22.01
CA ILE A 161 21.16 7.01 -22.85
C ILE A 161 20.36 5.84 -23.45
N THR A 162 21.06 4.78 -23.86
CA THR A 162 20.42 3.56 -24.36
C THR A 162 19.65 2.87 -23.24
N TYR A 163 20.23 2.79 -22.04
CA TYR A 163 19.54 2.27 -20.86
C TYR A 163 18.23 3.03 -20.58
N LEU A 164 18.27 4.38 -20.57
CA LEU A 164 17.07 5.21 -20.40
C LEU A 164 16.02 5.03 -21.51
N SER A 165 16.42 4.61 -22.71
CA SER A 165 15.47 4.30 -23.78
C SER A 165 14.82 2.92 -23.61
N THR A 166 15.46 2.03 -22.85
CA THR A 166 15.04 0.63 -22.68
C THR A 166 14.40 0.31 -21.33
N PHE A 167 14.58 1.14 -20.29
CA PHE A 167 14.12 0.80 -18.94
C PHE A 167 12.59 0.65 -18.84
N ASP A 168 11.83 1.38 -19.67
CA ASP A 168 10.38 1.28 -19.78
C ASP A 168 9.90 0.07 -20.61
N GLN A 169 10.77 -0.55 -21.41
CA GLN A 169 10.43 -1.60 -22.37
C GLN A 169 10.54 -3.01 -21.76
N LEU A 170 9.89 -3.23 -20.62
CA LEU A 170 9.96 -4.50 -19.87
C LEU A 170 9.31 -5.69 -20.61
N PHE A 171 8.42 -5.42 -21.56
CA PHE A 171 7.67 -6.44 -22.31
C PHE A 171 8.50 -7.07 -23.44
N ASP A 172 9.44 -6.31 -24.02
CA ASP A 172 10.25 -6.73 -25.16
C ASP A 172 11.52 -7.51 -24.74
N ILE A 173 11.83 -7.50 -23.44
CA ILE A 173 13.00 -8.21 -22.91
C ILE A 173 12.73 -9.72 -22.91
N PRO A 174 13.55 -10.51 -23.63
CA PRO A 174 13.36 -11.95 -23.78
C PRO A 174 13.49 -12.68 -22.43
N LYS A 175 12.75 -13.79 -22.29
CA LYS A 175 12.66 -14.55 -21.04
C LYS A 175 14.02 -15.12 -20.60
N GLU A 176 14.91 -15.40 -21.54
CA GLU A 176 16.27 -15.89 -21.30
C GLU A 176 17.14 -14.86 -20.56
N ARG A 177 16.85 -13.56 -20.68
CA ARG A 177 17.53 -12.50 -19.94
C ARG A 177 16.90 -12.26 -18.55
N LYS A 178 15.71 -12.82 -18.27
CA LYS A 178 15.01 -12.72 -16.97
C LYS A 178 15.56 -13.73 -15.95
N ASN A 179 16.86 -13.63 -15.67
CA ASN A 179 17.56 -14.45 -14.67
C ASN A 179 17.28 -13.98 -13.23
N ALA A 180 17.68 -14.77 -12.24
CA ALA A 180 17.52 -14.42 -10.82
C ALA A 180 18.17 -13.08 -10.44
N GLU A 181 19.30 -12.74 -11.07
CA GLU A 181 19.98 -11.45 -10.90
C GLU A 181 19.15 -10.30 -11.49
N TYR A 182 18.50 -10.50 -12.63
CA TYR A 182 17.62 -9.52 -13.25
C TYR A 182 16.37 -9.26 -12.40
N LYS A 183 15.84 -10.30 -11.74
CA LYS A 183 14.75 -10.14 -10.77
C LYS A 183 15.15 -9.24 -9.60
N ARG A 184 16.33 -9.44 -9.02
CA ARG A 184 16.84 -8.58 -7.93
C ARG A 184 17.02 -7.14 -8.36
N TYR A 185 17.53 -6.93 -9.57
CA TYR A 185 17.62 -5.59 -10.17
C TYR A 185 16.23 -4.94 -10.31
N LEU A 186 15.24 -5.68 -10.82
CA LEU A 186 13.87 -5.16 -10.95
C LEU A 186 13.20 -4.88 -9.60
N GLU A 187 13.40 -5.74 -8.60
CA GLU A 187 12.90 -5.52 -7.24
C GLU A 187 13.45 -4.21 -6.67
N MET A 188 14.75 -3.97 -6.82
CA MET A 188 15.40 -2.74 -6.37
C MET A 188 14.94 -1.51 -7.17
N LEU A 189 14.82 -1.61 -8.49
CA LEU A 189 14.32 -0.49 -9.31
C LEU A 189 12.88 -0.14 -8.93
N LEU A 190 12.04 -1.15 -8.71
CA LEU A 190 10.66 -0.95 -8.28
C LEU A 190 10.60 -0.31 -6.89
N GLU A 191 11.39 -0.80 -5.93
CA GLU A 191 11.49 -0.22 -4.59
C GLU A 191 11.91 1.25 -4.65
N TYR A 192 12.93 1.58 -5.44
CA TYR A 192 13.36 2.96 -5.66
C TYR A 192 12.26 3.83 -6.26
N LEU A 193 11.59 3.37 -7.32
CA LEU A 193 10.52 4.13 -7.98
C LEU A 193 9.30 4.32 -7.07
N GLN A 194 8.97 3.31 -6.26
CA GLN A 194 7.88 3.37 -5.30
C GLN A 194 8.19 4.41 -4.22
N ASP A 195 9.35 4.29 -3.57
CA ASP A 195 9.80 5.21 -2.54
C ASP A 195 9.94 6.65 -3.08
N TYR A 196 10.49 6.81 -4.28
CA TYR A 196 10.56 8.11 -4.93
C TYR A 196 9.16 8.70 -5.19
N THR A 197 8.19 7.87 -5.58
CA THR A 197 6.81 8.33 -5.80
C THR A 197 6.16 8.78 -4.48
N ASP A 198 6.39 8.06 -3.37
CA ASP A 198 5.97 8.47 -2.02
C ASP A 198 6.59 9.81 -1.61
N ARG A 199 7.90 9.97 -1.87
CA ARG A 199 8.64 11.19 -1.52
C ARG A 199 8.19 12.40 -2.33
N VAL A 200 7.91 12.24 -3.63
CA VAL A 200 7.53 13.38 -4.50
C VAL A 200 6.05 13.73 -4.39
N LYS A 201 5.18 12.75 -4.16
CA LYS A 201 3.73 12.95 -4.10
C LYS A 201 3.11 12.27 -2.87
N PRO A 202 3.40 12.78 -1.67
CA PRO A 202 2.92 12.18 -0.42
C PRO A 202 1.39 12.15 -0.27
N LEU A 203 0.67 13.03 -0.98
CA LEU A 203 -0.80 13.11 -0.91
C LEU A 203 -1.53 12.12 -1.82
N LEU A 204 -0.81 11.34 -2.62
CA LEU A 204 -1.43 10.28 -3.42
C LEU A 204 -1.62 9.04 -2.55
N ASP A 205 -2.85 8.52 -2.53
CA ASP A 205 -3.13 7.23 -1.90
C ASP A 205 -2.52 6.09 -2.73
N GLN A 206 -1.35 5.64 -2.31
CA GLN A 206 -0.67 4.52 -2.95
C GLN A 206 -1.47 3.22 -2.82
N ASN A 207 -2.19 3.00 -1.72
CA ASN A 207 -2.92 1.75 -1.52
C ASN A 207 -4.05 1.62 -2.54
N GLU A 208 -4.74 2.73 -2.83
CA GLU A 208 -5.75 2.76 -3.88
C GLU A 208 -5.13 2.50 -5.26
N LEU A 209 -3.98 3.11 -5.56
CA LEU A 209 -3.27 2.94 -6.82
C LEU A 209 -2.81 1.48 -7.02
N PHE A 210 -2.16 0.89 -6.02
CA PHE A 210 -1.75 -0.51 -6.03
C PHE A 210 -2.94 -1.46 -6.15
N GLY A 211 -4.04 -1.19 -5.45
CA GLY A 211 -5.27 -1.98 -5.58
C GLY A 211 -5.84 -1.95 -6.99
N LYS A 212 -5.86 -0.78 -7.64
CA LYS A 212 -6.27 -0.64 -9.05
C LYS A 212 -5.35 -1.40 -9.99
N ILE A 213 -4.03 -1.26 -9.83
CA ILE A 213 -3.04 -1.97 -10.67
C ILE A 213 -3.16 -3.47 -10.49
N GLN A 214 -3.29 -3.95 -9.25
CA GLN A 214 -3.42 -5.38 -8.94
C GLN A 214 -4.69 -5.98 -9.55
N THR A 215 -5.83 -5.31 -9.40
CA THR A 215 -7.10 -5.78 -9.97
C THR A 215 -7.11 -5.75 -11.50
N GLU A 216 -6.48 -4.75 -12.13
CA GLU A 216 -6.28 -4.75 -13.59
C GLU A 216 -5.32 -5.84 -14.05
N PHE A 217 -4.25 -6.07 -13.30
CA PHE A 217 -3.27 -7.11 -13.59
C PHE A 217 -3.92 -8.49 -13.54
N GLU A 218 -4.65 -8.81 -12.47
CA GLU A 218 -5.35 -10.10 -12.31
C GLU A 218 -6.32 -10.34 -13.47
N LYS A 219 -7.13 -9.33 -13.85
CA LYS A 219 -8.04 -9.43 -15.01
C LYS A 219 -7.29 -9.70 -16.32
N LYS A 220 -6.19 -8.99 -16.59
CA LYS A 220 -5.39 -9.18 -17.82
C LYS A 220 -4.63 -10.51 -17.81
N TRP A 221 -4.20 -10.95 -16.64
CA TRP A 221 -3.46 -12.19 -16.43
C TRP A 221 -4.37 -13.41 -16.60
N GLU A 222 -5.56 -13.41 -15.99
CA GLU A 222 -6.57 -14.46 -16.16
C GLU A 222 -7.04 -14.59 -17.61
N ASN A 223 -7.19 -13.46 -18.30
CA ASN A 223 -7.56 -13.43 -19.72
C ASN A 223 -6.39 -13.76 -20.66
N GLY A 224 -5.16 -13.90 -20.14
CA GLY A 224 -3.98 -14.21 -20.93
C GLY A 224 -3.60 -13.14 -21.95
N THR A 225 -4.07 -11.90 -21.77
CA THR A 225 -3.81 -10.75 -22.65
C THR A 225 -2.60 -9.93 -22.20
N PHE A 226 -1.85 -10.39 -21.20
CA PHE A 226 -0.71 -9.66 -20.66
C PHE A 226 0.47 -9.64 -21.65
N PRO A 227 0.95 -8.45 -22.08
CA PRO A 227 2.03 -8.32 -23.07
C PRO A 227 3.36 -8.88 -22.53
N GLY A 228 4.17 -9.47 -23.41
CA GLY A 228 5.45 -10.11 -23.05
C GLY A 228 5.32 -11.45 -22.30
N TRP A 229 4.12 -11.79 -21.84
CA TRP A 229 3.75 -13.10 -21.31
C TRP A 229 2.56 -13.63 -22.10
N PRO A 230 2.73 -13.91 -23.41
CA PRO A 230 1.73 -14.71 -24.08
C PRO A 230 1.53 -15.94 -23.22
N VAL A 231 0.27 -16.29 -22.94
CA VAL A 231 -0.03 -17.66 -22.56
C VAL A 231 0.47 -18.46 -23.75
N SER A 232 1.72 -18.92 -23.66
CA SER A 232 2.18 -20.08 -24.37
C SER A 232 1.02 -21.02 -24.17
N ARG A 233 0.26 -21.32 -25.24
CA ARG A 233 -0.70 -22.43 -25.24
C ARG A 233 -0.03 -23.45 -24.37
N ARG A 234 -0.64 -23.70 -23.19
CA ARG A 234 -0.10 -24.54 -22.11
C ARG A 234 0.99 -25.40 -22.68
N CYS A 235 2.24 -25.20 -22.25
CA CYS A 235 3.38 -26.06 -22.58
C CYS A 235 2.87 -27.29 -23.32
N VAL A 236 2.93 -27.29 -24.65
CA VAL A 236 2.56 -28.46 -25.43
C VAL A 236 3.72 -29.43 -25.21
N CYS A 237 3.85 -29.94 -23.98
CA CYS A 237 4.13 -31.34 -23.81
C CYS A 237 2.98 -32.06 -24.51
N VAL A 238 3.19 -32.28 -25.82
CA VAL A 238 2.48 -33.18 -26.72
C VAL A 238 1.11 -33.62 -26.18
N ASN A 239 0.19 -32.67 -26.10
CA ASN A 239 -1.21 -32.94 -25.76
C ASN A 239 -2.04 -32.42 -26.92
N ILE A 240 -2.10 -33.26 -27.95
CA ILE A 240 -3.06 -33.15 -29.05
C ILE A 240 -4.46 -33.12 -28.38
N PRO A 241 -5.17 -31.98 -28.40
CA PRO A 241 -6.31 -31.69 -27.51
C PRO A 241 -7.63 -32.28 -28.02
N GLY A 242 -7.58 -33.52 -28.49
CA GLY A 242 -8.76 -34.29 -28.92
C GLY A 242 -8.60 -35.80 -28.72
N PHE A 243 -7.38 -36.31 -28.64
CA PHE A 243 -7.15 -37.76 -28.60
C PHE A 243 -7.12 -38.33 -27.17
N VAL A 244 -6.54 -37.59 -26.21
CA VAL A 244 -6.26 -38.12 -24.86
C VAL A 244 -7.46 -37.95 -23.91
N ARG A 245 -8.28 -36.91 -24.07
CA ARG A 245 -9.44 -36.66 -23.19
C ARG A 245 -10.61 -37.63 -23.44
N GLY A 246 -10.73 -38.17 -24.66
CA GLY A 246 -11.68 -39.25 -24.96
C GLY A 246 -11.20 -40.60 -24.43
N PHE A 247 -9.91 -40.90 -24.59
CA PHE A 247 -9.35 -42.20 -24.16
C PHE A 247 -9.29 -42.38 -22.64
N LEU A 248 -8.97 -41.33 -21.88
CA LEU A 248 -8.91 -41.42 -20.41
C LEU A 248 -10.30 -41.59 -19.77
N GLY A 249 -11.35 -41.11 -20.44
CA GLY A 249 -12.74 -41.30 -20.02
C GLY A 249 -13.23 -42.74 -20.24
N ILE A 250 -12.83 -43.39 -21.33
CA ILE A 250 -13.24 -44.75 -21.68
C ILE A 250 -12.60 -45.81 -20.75
N ILE A 251 -11.38 -45.58 -20.27
CA ILE A 251 -10.68 -46.55 -19.41
C ILE A 251 -11.14 -46.45 -17.94
N SER A 252 -11.61 -45.28 -17.50
CA SER A 252 -12.04 -45.07 -16.11
C SER A 252 -13.47 -45.56 -15.81
N LEU A 253 -14.25 -45.86 -16.85
CA LEU A 253 -15.58 -46.48 -16.77
C LEU A 253 -15.40 -47.92 -17.24
N LYS A 254 -15.39 -48.90 -16.31
CA LYS A 254 -15.28 -50.35 -16.56
C LYS A 254 -15.64 -50.75 -18.01
N PRO A 255 -14.67 -50.97 -18.89
CA PRO A 255 -14.97 -51.23 -20.29
C PRO A 255 -15.38 -52.69 -20.48
N ASP A 256 -16.40 -52.92 -21.31
CA ASP A 256 -16.72 -54.26 -21.81
C ASP A 256 -15.61 -54.75 -22.73
N SER A 257 -15.28 -56.05 -22.67
CA SER A 257 -14.13 -56.64 -23.35
C SER A 257 -14.15 -56.47 -24.88
N GLU A 258 -15.33 -56.26 -25.47
CA GLU A 258 -15.49 -56.01 -26.91
C GLU A 258 -15.07 -54.58 -27.32
N GLU A 259 -15.28 -53.58 -26.48
CA GLU A 259 -14.91 -52.19 -26.79
C GLU A 259 -13.38 -52.00 -26.80
N LEU A 260 -12.67 -52.70 -25.91
CA LEU A 260 -11.20 -52.70 -25.86
C LEU A 260 -10.56 -53.34 -27.11
N ALA A 261 -11.21 -54.35 -27.70
CA ALA A 261 -10.70 -54.99 -28.91
C ALA A 261 -10.81 -54.07 -30.15
N SER A 262 -11.85 -53.23 -30.19
CA SER A 262 -12.08 -52.27 -31.29
C SER A 262 -11.06 -51.12 -31.33
N LEU A 263 -10.42 -50.81 -30.20
CA LEU A 263 -9.51 -49.67 -30.07
C LEU A 263 -8.10 -49.93 -30.63
N GLY A 264 -7.79 -51.18 -30.96
CA GLY A 264 -6.53 -51.58 -31.59
C GLY A 264 -5.34 -51.63 -30.62
N LEU A 265 -4.50 -52.66 -30.77
CA LEU A 265 -3.41 -53.01 -29.86
C LEU A 265 -2.39 -51.86 -29.65
N ASP A 266 -2.05 -51.13 -30.70
CA ASP A 266 -1.04 -50.06 -30.64
C ASP A 266 -1.50 -48.83 -29.85
N ARG A 267 -2.79 -48.52 -29.89
CA ARG A 267 -3.35 -47.39 -29.14
C ARG A 267 -3.45 -47.70 -27.66
N LEU A 268 -3.80 -48.94 -27.32
CA LEU A 268 -3.83 -49.42 -25.94
C LEU A 268 -2.43 -49.44 -25.32
N LYS A 269 -1.44 -49.94 -26.08
CA LYS A 269 -0.03 -49.96 -25.65
C LYS A 269 0.51 -48.55 -25.41
N SER A 270 0.16 -47.60 -26.26
CA SER A 270 0.56 -46.19 -26.12
C SER A 270 -0.08 -45.52 -24.89
N ALA A 271 -1.36 -45.81 -24.61
CA ALA A 271 -2.06 -45.28 -23.44
C ALA A 271 -1.52 -45.86 -22.11
N LEU A 272 -1.22 -47.16 -22.09
CA LEU A 272 -0.66 -47.83 -20.91
C LEU A 272 0.78 -47.40 -20.62
N LEU A 273 1.59 -47.16 -21.66
CA LEU A 273 2.92 -46.55 -21.51
C LEU A 273 2.84 -45.12 -20.97
N ALA A 274 1.85 -44.32 -21.41
CA ALA A 274 1.62 -42.97 -20.89
C ALA A 274 1.19 -42.95 -19.42
N LEU A 275 0.57 -44.04 -18.93
CA LEU A 275 0.25 -44.26 -17.52
C LEU A 275 1.41 -44.88 -16.72
N GLY A 276 2.57 -45.11 -17.35
CA GLY A 276 3.78 -45.63 -16.69
C GLY A 276 3.79 -47.14 -16.44
N LEU A 277 2.86 -47.90 -17.03
CA LEU A 277 2.79 -49.35 -16.89
C LEU A 277 3.66 -50.03 -17.97
N LYS A 278 4.44 -51.05 -17.61
CA LYS A 278 5.26 -51.81 -18.56
C LYS A 278 4.38 -52.71 -19.42
N CYS A 279 4.26 -52.39 -20.71
CA CYS A 279 3.65 -53.27 -21.70
C CYS A 279 4.71 -54.15 -22.37
N GLY A 280 4.95 -55.32 -21.80
CA GLY A 280 5.87 -56.31 -22.36
C GLY A 280 5.55 -57.71 -21.86
N GLY A 281 4.90 -58.49 -22.72
CA GLY A 281 4.59 -59.92 -22.61
C GLY A 281 4.12 -60.39 -23.98
#